data_AF-A0A7V2SU05-F1
#
_entry.id   AF-A0A7V2SU05-F1
#
_cell.length_a   1.000
_cell.length_b   1.000
_cell.length_c   1.000
_cell.angle_alpha   90.00
_cell.angle_beta   90.00
_cell.angle_gamma   90.00
#
_symmetry.space_group_name_H-M   'P 1'
#
loop_
_entity.id
_entity.type
_entity.pdbx_description
1 polymer ?
#
loop_
_entity_poly.entity_id
_entity_poly.type
_entity_poly.pdbx_seq_one_letter_code
_entity_poly.pdbx_strand_id
1 'polypeptide(L)'
;PFIAEQIFNQAIAQDDSSCQRFMHRMFDRYGVDYEEIRRNIEMIKPGESLKTHFPHLIEDGMSVTFERETALSNETLHFLTWEHPMVVEALDMITSEEKGNASLISLKNTGLKPSTIIVEAMFSIQTAADSGLQIARYLPSEPIRLVADEKLINRTDRLSSLDIHNNHEPVALNIALQVVKLKHKEIKKVVDAMETKVEKILPEQIATAKQQAETELDTEIQRLTTLAKVNPNVRSDEIEFLKQQKQQTLKALDDAKAQMNAVRVMVCL
;
A
#
# COMPACT_ATOMS: atom_id res chain seq x y z
N PRO A 1 -25.46 -0.83 22.41
CA PRO A 1 -25.59 0.64 22.13
C PRO A 1 -24.24 1.36 22.11
N PHE A 2 -23.48 1.32 23.20
CA PHE A 2 -22.20 2.05 23.32
C PHE A 2 -21.12 1.61 22.30
N ILE A 3 -20.91 0.29 22.13
CA ILE A 3 -19.96 -0.23 21.12
C ILE A 3 -20.39 0.15 19.70
N ALA A 4 -21.68 0.11 19.40
CA ALA A 4 -22.20 0.47 18.08
C ALA A 4 -21.99 1.97 17.78
N GLU A 5 -22.18 2.83 18.78
CA GLU A 5 -21.91 4.28 18.67
C GLU A 5 -20.41 4.56 18.50
N GLN A 6 -19.54 3.81 19.18
CA GLN A 6 -18.10 3.91 18.97
C GLN A 6 -17.69 3.50 17.55
N ILE A 7 -18.23 2.39 17.02
CA ILE A 7 -17.96 1.95 15.65
C ILE A 7 -18.49 2.99 14.64
N PHE A 8 -19.66 3.57 14.89
CA PHE A 8 -20.23 4.63 14.06
C PHE A 8 -19.32 5.87 14.03
N ASN A 9 -18.84 6.32 15.19
CA ASN A 9 -17.94 7.46 15.27
C ASN A 9 -16.58 7.17 14.61
N GLN A 10 -16.08 5.94 14.70
CA GLN A 10 -14.88 5.51 13.98
C GLN A 10 -15.07 5.54 12.47
N ALA A 11 -16.23 5.08 11.97
CA ALA A 11 -16.56 5.14 10.55
C ALA A 11 -16.65 6.59 10.04
N ILE A 12 -17.27 7.49 10.81
CA ILE A 12 -17.31 8.92 10.47
C ILE A 12 -15.90 9.53 10.45
N ALA A 13 -15.04 9.15 11.38
CA ALA A 13 -13.67 9.68 11.43
C ALA A 13 -12.82 9.25 10.21
N GLN A 14 -13.23 8.22 9.46
CA GLN A 14 -12.59 7.80 8.22
C GLN A 14 -13.07 8.58 6.99
N ASP A 15 -14.17 9.33 7.08
CA ASP A 15 -14.64 10.22 6.01
C ASP A 15 -13.75 11.49 5.97
N ASP A 16 -12.51 11.32 5.52
CA ASP A 16 -11.53 12.38 5.33
C ASP A 16 -11.30 12.71 3.84
N SER A 17 -10.46 13.72 3.58
CA SER A 17 -10.12 14.14 2.22
C SER A 17 -8.97 13.34 1.57
N SER A 18 -8.54 12.23 2.18
CA SER A 18 -7.43 11.43 1.65
C SER A 18 -7.80 10.74 0.34
N CYS A 19 -9.00 10.16 0.25
CA CYS A 19 -9.50 9.50 -0.96
C CYS A 19 -9.62 10.51 -2.12
N GLN A 20 -10.18 11.69 -1.86
CA GLN A 20 -10.28 12.76 -2.85
C GLN A 20 -8.90 13.18 -3.38
N ARG A 21 -7.95 13.48 -2.49
CA ARG A 21 -6.58 13.83 -2.90
C ARG A 21 -5.89 12.72 -3.69
N PHE A 22 -6.11 11.46 -3.32
CA PHE A 22 -5.59 10.32 -4.05
C PHE A 22 -6.18 10.23 -5.46
N MET A 23 -7.51 10.32 -5.58
CA MET A 23 -8.21 10.22 -6.85
C MET A 23 -7.87 11.37 -7.80
N HIS A 24 -7.74 12.60 -7.32
CA HIS A 24 -7.26 13.72 -8.14
C HIS A 24 -5.89 13.44 -8.75
N ARG A 25 -4.95 12.91 -7.97
CA ARG A 25 -3.62 12.51 -8.48
C ARG A 25 -3.69 11.37 -9.50
N MET A 26 -4.65 10.45 -9.33
CA MET A 26 -4.90 9.38 -10.30
C MET A 26 -5.49 9.95 -11.58
N PHE A 27 -6.47 10.83 -11.49
CA PHE A 27 -7.08 11.49 -12.64
C PHE A 27 -6.03 12.27 -13.44
N ASP A 28 -5.20 13.10 -12.78
CA ASP A 28 -4.09 13.81 -13.41
C ASP A 28 -3.09 12.86 -14.10
N ARG A 29 -2.75 11.74 -13.46
CA ARG A 29 -1.77 10.77 -14.00
C ARG A 29 -2.27 10.08 -15.26
N TYR A 30 -3.56 9.72 -15.29
CA TYR A 30 -4.15 8.93 -16.37
C TYR A 30 -4.83 9.79 -17.45
N GLY A 31 -5.04 11.08 -17.20
CA GLY A 31 -5.67 12.02 -18.14
C GLY A 31 -7.19 12.03 -18.06
N VAL A 32 -7.74 11.86 -16.86
CA VAL A 32 -9.18 12.05 -16.58
C VAL A 32 -9.38 13.51 -16.18
N ASP A 33 -10.28 14.20 -16.87
CA ASP A 33 -10.65 15.56 -16.51
C ASP A 33 -11.63 15.52 -15.34
N TYR A 34 -11.43 16.40 -14.35
CA TYR A 34 -12.35 16.59 -13.24
C TYR A 34 -12.58 18.09 -13.00
N GLU A 35 -13.84 18.47 -12.81
CA GLU A 35 -14.23 19.87 -12.58
C GLU A 35 -15.29 19.94 -11.49
N GLU A 36 -15.11 20.83 -10.51
CA GLU A 36 -16.12 21.09 -9.48
C GLU A 36 -17.27 21.89 -10.10
N ILE A 37 -18.40 21.22 -10.38
CA ILE A 37 -19.59 21.84 -10.98
C ILE A 37 -20.48 22.53 -9.93
N ARG A 38 -20.41 22.07 -8.68
CA ARG A 38 -21.05 22.64 -7.48
C ARG A 38 -20.23 22.24 -6.27
N ARG A 39 -20.44 22.93 -5.14
CA ARG A 39 -19.79 22.59 -3.88
C ARG A 39 -19.86 21.09 -3.59
N ASN A 40 -18.70 20.44 -3.46
CA ASN A 40 -18.54 19.01 -3.17
C ASN A 40 -19.09 18.06 -4.26
N ILE A 41 -19.36 18.56 -5.46
CA ILE A 41 -19.80 17.76 -6.61
C ILE A 41 -18.85 18.02 -7.78
N GLU A 42 -18.16 16.98 -8.21
CA GLU A 42 -17.22 17.01 -9.31
C GLU A 42 -17.81 16.26 -10.51
N MET A 43 -17.67 16.81 -11.72
CA MET A 43 -17.90 16.08 -12.97
C MET A 43 -16.58 15.49 -13.41
N ILE A 44 -16.51 14.17 -13.56
CA ILE A 44 -15.34 13.47 -14.12
C ILE A 44 -15.68 12.95 -15.52
N LYS A 45 -14.73 13.03 -16.45
CA LYS A 45 -14.89 12.54 -17.83
C LYS A 45 -13.56 12.17 -18.47
N PRO A 46 -13.56 11.34 -19.52
CA PRO A 46 -12.37 11.11 -20.33
C PRO A 46 -11.80 12.42 -20.87
N GLY A 47 -10.54 12.73 -20.54
CA GLY A 47 -9.84 13.89 -21.11
C GLY A 47 -9.14 13.55 -22.42
N GLU A 48 -8.70 14.56 -23.17
CA GLU A 48 -7.97 14.36 -24.45
C GLU A 48 -6.67 13.57 -24.28
N SER A 49 -6.08 13.64 -23.09
CA SER A 49 -4.82 12.97 -22.77
C SER A 49 -5.00 11.57 -22.18
N LEU A 50 -6.24 11.05 -22.13
CA LEU A 50 -6.54 9.74 -21.57
C LEU A 50 -5.78 8.64 -22.34
N LYS A 51 -4.81 8.01 -21.68
CA LYS A 51 -3.90 7.04 -22.32
C LYS A 51 -4.47 5.63 -22.37
N THR A 52 -5.28 5.28 -21.38
CA THR A 52 -5.85 3.95 -21.14
C THR A 52 -7.22 4.14 -20.51
N HIS A 53 -8.11 3.17 -20.70
CA HIS A 53 -9.40 3.11 -20.01
C HIS A 53 -9.23 3.28 -18.49
N PHE A 54 -9.97 4.23 -17.91
CA PHE A 54 -10.02 4.41 -16.46
C PHE A 54 -11.19 3.60 -15.87
N PRO A 55 -10.98 2.84 -14.78
CA PRO A 55 -11.99 1.99 -14.17
C PRO A 55 -13.31 2.69 -13.93
N HIS A 56 -14.42 2.06 -14.33
CA HIS A 56 -15.78 2.54 -14.06
C HIS A 56 -16.10 3.97 -14.57
N LEU A 57 -15.23 4.57 -15.38
CA LEU A 57 -15.45 5.90 -15.96
C LEU A 57 -16.36 5.79 -17.19
N ILE A 58 -17.45 6.55 -17.18
CA ILE A 58 -18.43 6.59 -18.28
C ILE A 58 -17.96 7.55 -19.37
N GLU A 59 -18.16 7.22 -20.65
CA GLU A 59 -17.71 8.03 -21.79
C GLU A 59 -18.30 9.45 -21.78
N ASP A 60 -19.59 9.59 -21.46
CA ASP A 60 -20.28 10.87 -21.36
C ASP A 60 -19.93 11.67 -20.09
N GLY A 61 -19.12 11.09 -19.20
CA GLY A 61 -18.82 11.62 -17.87
C GLY A 61 -19.86 11.25 -16.82
N MET A 62 -19.49 11.47 -15.56
CA MET A 62 -20.32 11.16 -14.39
C MET A 62 -20.07 12.16 -13.27
N SER A 63 -21.12 12.45 -12.48
CA SER A 63 -21.00 13.31 -11.30
C SER A 63 -20.66 12.47 -10.08
N VAL A 64 -19.60 12.89 -9.38
CA VAL A 64 -19.07 12.22 -8.20
C VAL A 64 -19.05 13.17 -7.00
N THR A 65 -19.07 12.60 -5.81
CA THR A 65 -18.86 13.31 -4.55
C THR A 65 -17.98 12.45 -3.63
N PHE A 66 -17.17 13.10 -2.81
CA PHE A 66 -16.40 12.47 -1.74
C PHE A 66 -17.03 12.76 -0.36
N GLU A 67 -18.15 13.47 -0.32
CA GLU A 67 -18.86 13.82 0.91
C GLU A 67 -20.17 13.04 1.03
N ARG A 68 -20.31 12.33 2.14
CA ARG A 68 -21.47 11.47 2.45
C ARG A 68 -22.78 12.25 2.47
N GLU A 69 -22.84 13.40 3.13
CA GLU A 69 -24.05 14.23 3.23
C GLU A 69 -24.54 14.69 1.85
N THR A 70 -23.59 15.05 0.96
CA THR A 70 -23.91 15.40 -0.42
C THR A 70 -24.44 14.19 -1.20
N ALA A 71 -23.84 13.00 -1.03
CA ALA A 71 -24.34 11.77 -1.66
C ALA A 71 -25.76 11.39 -1.20
N LEU A 72 -26.06 11.54 0.10
CA LEU A 72 -27.38 11.27 0.67
C LEU A 72 -28.47 12.21 0.12
N SER A 73 -28.08 13.43 -0.27
CA SER A 73 -29.02 14.41 -0.84
C SER A 73 -29.39 14.13 -2.30
N ASN A 74 -28.58 13.35 -3.02
CA ASN A 74 -28.80 13.05 -4.43
C ASN A 74 -28.26 11.67 -4.83
N GLU A 75 -29.17 10.72 -5.04
CA GLU A 75 -28.86 9.34 -5.45
C GLU A 75 -28.19 9.24 -6.83
N THR A 76 -28.23 10.27 -7.67
CA THR A 76 -27.56 10.25 -8.98
C THR A 76 -26.04 10.50 -8.87
N LEU A 77 -25.54 10.90 -7.71
CA LEU A 77 -24.12 11.13 -7.49
C LEU A 77 -23.43 9.81 -7.12
N HIS A 78 -22.26 9.57 -7.69
CA HIS A 78 -21.41 8.47 -7.28
C HIS A 78 -20.60 8.88 -6.05
N PHE A 79 -20.83 8.22 -4.92
CA PHE A 79 -20.08 8.44 -3.69
C PHE A 79 -18.77 7.67 -3.73
N LEU A 80 -17.66 8.38 -3.92
CA LEU A 80 -16.33 7.77 -4.00
C LEU A 80 -15.72 7.67 -2.60
N THR A 81 -15.54 6.43 -2.15
CA THR A 81 -14.80 6.07 -0.93
C THR A 81 -13.66 5.12 -1.28
N TRP A 82 -12.79 4.79 -0.31
CA TRP A 82 -11.75 3.77 -0.50
C TRP A 82 -12.29 2.38 -0.88
N GLU A 83 -13.58 2.12 -0.64
CA GLU A 83 -14.25 0.86 -0.98
C GLU A 83 -14.96 0.90 -2.34
N HIS A 84 -15.07 2.08 -2.97
CA HIS A 84 -15.75 2.19 -4.25
C HIS A 84 -14.98 1.44 -5.34
N PRO A 85 -15.64 0.65 -6.23
CA PRO A 85 -14.95 -0.17 -7.24
C PRO A 85 -13.95 0.59 -8.12
N MET A 86 -14.31 1.81 -8.54
CA MET A 86 -13.39 2.73 -9.25
C MET A 86 -12.08 2.97 -8.48
N VAL A 87 -12.15 3.19 -7.16
CA VAL A 87 -10.99 3.52 -6.33
C VAL A 87 -10.14 2.27 -6.09
N VAL A 88 -10.77 1.12 -5.84
CA VAL A 88 -10.10 -0.17 -5.66
C VAL A 88 -9.36 -0.59 -6.95
N GLU A 89 -10.01 -0.47 -8.10
CA GLU A 89 -9.37 -0.80 -9.38
C GLU A 89 -8.32 0.24 -9.79
N ALA A 90 -8.51 1.52 -9.45
CA ALA A 90 -7.46 2.54 -9.63
C ALA A 90 -6.22 2.24 -8.77
N LEU A 91 -6.41 1.75 -7.53
CA LEU A 91 -5.32 1.26 -6.69
C LEU A 91 -4.62 0.05 -7.34
N ASP A 92 -5.38 -0.91 -7.86
CA ASP A 92 -4.80 -2.08 -8.54
C ASP A 92 -3.99 -1.68 -9.79
N MET A 93 -4.47 -0.71 -10.57
CA MET A 93 -3.74 -0.18 -11.73
C MET A 93 -2.37 0.37 -11.33
N ILE A 94 -2.27 1.14 -10.25
CA ILE A 94 -0.99 1.75 -9.85
C ILE A 94 -0.05 0.75 -9.16
N THR A 95 -0.58 -0.22 -8.43
CA THR A 95 0.24 -1.24 -7.75
C THR A 95 0.71 -2.34 -8.68
N SER A 96 -0.02 -2.61 -9.77
CA SER A 96 0.35 -3.58 -10.81
C SER A 96 1.33 -3.02 -11.84
N GLU A 97 1.49 -1.70 -11.93
CA GLU A 97 2.45 -1.08 -12.84
C GLU A 97 3.89 -1.18 -12.33
N GLU A 98 4.83 -1.55 -13.21
CA GLU A 98 6.27 -1.53 -12.88
C GLU A 98 6.85 -0.10 -12.89
N LYS A 99 6.09 0.88 -13.41
CA LYS A 99 6.54 2.25 -13.54
C LYS A 99 6.64 2.92 -12.16
N GLY A 100 7.88 3.13 -11.73
CA GLY A 100 8.20 3.69 -10.42
C GLY A 100 9.07 2.76 -9.57
N ASN A 101 9.21 1.48 -9.97
CA ASN A 101 10.00 0.48 -9.26
C ASN A 101 11.49 0.77 -9.27
N ALA A 102 12.00 1.52 -10.26
CA ALA A 102 13.40 1.91 -10.34
C ALA A 102 13.53 3.38 -10.71
N SER A 103 14.36 4.12 -9.98
CA SER A 103 14.68 5.52 -10.30
C SER A 103 16.11 5.89 -9.90
N LEU A 104 16.68 6.85 -10.61
CA LEU A 104 17.91 7.51 -10.22
C LEU A 104 17.69 9.02 -10.16
N ILE A 105 18.06 9.61 -9.03
CA ILE A 105 17.95 11.06 -8.79
C ILE A 105 19.27 11.59 -8.25
N SER A 106 19.46 12.90 -8.32
CA SER A 106 20.49 13.60 -7.56
C SER A 106 19.88 14.18 -6.30
N LEU A 107 20.63 14.21 -5.20
CA LEU A 107 20.14 14.67 -3.90
C LEU A 107 21.06 15.75 -3.32
N LYS A 108 20.49 16.91 -3.02
CA LYS A 108 21.18 18.04 -2.39
C LYS A 108 21.10 17.98 -0.86
N ASN A 109 21.91 18.78 -0.17
CA ASN A 109 21.81 19.02 1.27
C ASN A 109 21.93 17.76 2.16
N THR A 110 22.65 16.74 1.71
CA THR A 110 22.78 15.47 2.46
C THR A 110 23.83 15.52 3.57
N GLY A 111 24.74 16.50 3.54
CA GLY A 111 25.92 16.55 4.40
C GLY A 111 26.96 15.46 4.09
N LEU A 112 26.78 14.70 3.00
CA LEU A 112 27.72 13.69 2.53
C LEU A 112 28.65 14.26 1.46
N LYS A 113 29.74 13.53 1.17
CA LYS A 113 30.67 13.94 0.12
C LYS A 113 29.95 13.89 -1.25
N PRO A 114 30.24 14.83 -2.17
CA PRO A 114 29.75 14.75 -3.54
C PRO A 114 30.09 13.40 -4.17
N SER A 115 29.22 12.92 -5.05
CA SER A 115 29.29 11.59 -5.71
C SER A 115 29.15 10.38 -4.78
N THR A 116 28.84 10.57 -3.49
CA THR A 116 28.43 9.46 -2.62
C THR A 116 27.12 8.87 -3.13
N ILE A 117 27.04 7.54 -3.19
CA ILE A 117 25.82 6.82 -3.53
C ILE A 117 25.02 6.51 -2.27
N ILE A 118 23.73 6.80 -2.33
CA ILE A 118 22.73 6.35 -1.36
C ILE A 118 21.70 5.50 -2.12
N VAL A 119 21.24 4.41 -1.52
CA VAL A 119 20.14 3.60 -2.04
C VAL A 119 18.99 3.69 -1.05
N GLU A 120 17.78 3.89 -1.57
CA GLU A 120 16.52 3.69 -0.89
C GLU A 120 15.84 2.48 -1.52
N ALA A 121 15.40 1.52 -0.72
CA ALA A 121 14.65 0.36 -1.18
C ALA A 121 13.39 0.19 -0.33
N MET A 122 12.30 -0.21 -0.98
CA MET A 122 11.03 -0.53 -0.35
C MET A 122 10.77 -2.02 -0.55
N PHE A 123 10.56 -2.72 0.56
CA PHE A 123 10.21 -4.12 0.58
C PHE A 123 8.80 -4.30 1.12
N SER A 124 8.11 -5.34 0.71
CA SER A 124 6.87 -5.81 1.34
C SER A 124 7.01 -7.27 1.69
N ILE A 125 6.26 -7.71 2.69
CA ILE A 125 6.13 -9.13 2.99
C ILE A 125 4.90 -9.63 2.24
N GLN A 126 5.09 -10.65 1.42
CA GLN A 126 4.03 -11.25 0.60
C GLN A 126 3.96 -12.75 0.83
N THR A 127 2.76 -13.30 0.73
CA THR A 127 2.55 -14.75 0.71
C THR A 127 1.49 -15.10 -0.33
N ALA A 128 1.65 -16.26 -0.96
CA ALA A 128 0.67 -16.81 -1.86
C ALA A 128 -0.42 -17.50 -1.04
N ALA A 129 -1.57 -16.84 -0.90
CA ALA A 129 -2.69 -17.34 -0.11
C ALA A 129 -4.02 -17.04 -0.81
N ASP A 130 -5.03 -17.85 -0.50
CA ASP A 130 -6.40 -17.54 -0.92
C ASP A 130 -6.86 -16.26 -0.22
N SER A 131 -7.49 -15.36 -0.99
CA SER A 131 -8.15 -14.14 -0.50
C SER A 131 -9.11 -14.41 0.68
N GLY A 132 -9.75 -15.58 0.73
CA GLY A 132 -10.63 -16.00 1.82
C GLY A 132 -9.93 -16.18 3.17
N LEU A 133 -8.59 -16.33 3.20
CA LEU A 133 -7.81 -16.42 4.45
C LEU A 133 -7.54 -15.05 5.07
N GLN A 134 -7.72 -13.96 4.32
CA GLN A 134 -7.54 -12.59 4.78
C GLN A 134 -6.18 -12.35 5.47
N ILE A 135 -5.09 -12.92 4.91
CA ILE A 135 -3.75 -12.88 5.54
C ILE A 135 -3.30 -11.45 5.89
N ALA A 136 -3.69 -10.47 5.07
CA ALA A 136 -3.39 -9.05 5.29
C ALA A 136 -3.85 -8.52 6.66
N ARG A 137 -4.79 -9.19 7.34
CA ARG A 137 -5.20 -8.86 8.72
C ARG A 137 -4.11 -9.14 9.76
N TYR A 138 -3.28 -10.14 9.52
CA TYR A 138 -2.25 -10.62 10.45
C TYR A 138 -0.86 -10.18 10.03
N LEU A 139 -0.63 -10.14 8.71
CA LEU A 139 0.63 -9.75 8.12
C LEU A 139 0.34 -8.64 7.09
N PRO A 140 0.09 -7.40 7.55
CA PRO A 140 -0.22 -6.30 6.67
C PRO A 140 0.96 -6.04 5.72
N SER A 141 0.67 -5.68 4.47
CA SER A 141 1.69 -5.39 3.44
C SER A 141 2.34 -4.02 3.63
N GLU A 142 2.59 -3.62 4.87
CA GLU A 142 3.26 -2.37 5.18
C GLU A 142 4.66 -2.36 4.55
N PRO A 143 5.02 -1.28 3.84
CA PRO A 143 6.31 -1.22 3.17
C PRO A 143 7.43 -1.04 4.19
N ILE A 144 8.36 -2.00 4.21
CA ILE A 144 9.63 -1.91 4.93
C ILE A 144 10.57 -1.05 4.08
N ARG A 145 10.70 0.22 4.47
CA ARG A 145 11.61 1.17 3.83
C ARG A 145 13.00 1.09 4.45
N LEU A 146 14.02 0.94 3.62
CA LEU A 146 15.42 0.99 4.03
C LEU A 146 16.19 2.02 3.20
N VAL A 147 17.05 2.81 3.86
CA VAL A 147 17.97 3.73 3.21
C VAL A 147 19.37 3.53 3.75
N ALA A 148 20.36 3.39 2.88
CA ALA A 148 21.77 3.29 3.27
C ALA A 148 22.71 3.87 2.22
N ASP A 149 23.89 4.31 2.66
CA ASP A 149 24.95 4.76 1.76
C ASP A 149 25.89 3.62 1.32
N GLU A 150 26.80 3.90 0.38
CA GLU A 150 27.81 2.95 -0.13
C GLU A 150 28.74 2.34 0.96
N LYS A 151 28.77 2.93 2.16
CA LYS A 151 29.49 2.41 3.34
C LYS A 151 28.62 1.51 4.22
N LEU A 152 27.40 1.21 3.78
CA LEU A 152 26.39 0.44 4.52
C LEU A 152 25.92 1.13 5.81
N ILE A 153 26.07 2.45 5.92
CA ILE A 153 25.55 3.19 7.07
C ILE A 153 24.05 3.39 6.85
N ASN A 154 23.25 2.94 7.81
CA ASN A 154 21.80 3.14 7.80
C ASN A 154 21.47 4.65 7.89
N ARG A 155 20.64 5.12 6.96
CA ARG A 155 20.15 6.50 6.86
C ARG A 155 18.62 6.60 6.91
N THR A 156 17.91 5.51 7.14
CA THR A 156 16.44 5.44 7.07
C THR A 156 15.77 6.52 7.91
N ASP A 157 16.21 6.71 9.15
CA ASP A 157 15.62 7.68 10.08
C ASP A 157 16.12 9.12 9.86
N ARG A 158 17.24 9.29 9.13
CA ARG A 158 17.86 10.60 8.87
C ARG A 158 17.44 11.21 7.54
N LEU A 159 16.98 10.38 6.61
CA LEU A 159 16.51 10.78 5.30
C LEU A 159 15.07 10.29 5.16
N SER A 160 14.12 11.13 5.58
CA SER A 160 12.70 10.83 5.40
C SER A 160 12.32 10.90 3.91
N SER A 161 11.19 10.30 3.55
CA SER A 161 10.66 10.38 2.18
C SER A 161 10.38 11.83 1.76
N LEU A 162 9.96 12.68 2.72
CA LEU A 162 9.71 14.10 2.48
C LEU A 162 11.01 14.88 2.25
N ASP A 163 12.07 14.59 3.02
CA ASP A 163 13.38 15.22 2.83
C ASP A 163 13.93 14.91 1.44
N ILE A 164 13.82 13.65 1.00
CA ILE A 164 14.22 13.23 -0.35
C ILE A 164 13.37 13.96 -1.39
N HIS A 165 12.06 13.99 -1.22
CA HIS A 165 11.15 14.65 -2.16
C HIS A 165 11.46 16.15 -2.32
N ASN A 166 11.80 16.85 -1.24
CA ASN A 166 12.05 18.28 -1.28
C ASN A 166 13.45 18.66 -1.80
N ASN A 167 14.41 17.72 -1.80
CA ASN A 167 15.81 18.01 -2.15
C ASN A 167 16.33 17.24 -3.38
N HIS A 168 15.45 16.49 -4.06
CA HIS A 168 15.84 15.75 -5.26
C HIS A 168 15.82 16.64 -6.51
N GLU A 169 16.67 16.28 -7.47
CA GLU A 169 16.60 16.80 -8.83
C GLU A 169 16.63 15.63 -9.83
N PRO A 170 15.93 15.78 -10.97
CA PRO A 170 15.95 14.78 -12.02
C PRO A 170 17.33 14.72 -12.69
N VAL A 171 17.77 13.51 -13.02
CA VAL A 171 19.02 13.26 -13.75
C VAL A 171 18.67 12.79 -15.16
N ALA A 172 19.34 13.36 -16.17
CA ALA A 172 19.17 12.94 -17.55
C ALA A 172 19.52 11.44 -17.72
N LEU A 173 18.72 10.72 -18.52
CA LEU A 173 18.80 9.25 -18.62
C LEU A 173 20.21 8.76 -19.01
N ASN A 174 20.87 9.43 -19.95
CA ASN A 174 22.22 9.09 -20.37
C ASN A 174 23.25 9.18 -19.21
N ILE A 175 23.12 10.20 -18.36
CA ILE A 175 23.97 10.38 -17.18
C ILE A 175 23.65 9.31 -16.14
N ALA A 176 22.36 9.06 -15.87
CA ALA A 176 21.92 8.04 -14.93
C ALA A 176 22.48 6.66 -15.29
N LEU A 177 22.41 6.26 -16.56
CA LEU A 177 22.95 4.98 -17.03
C LEU A 177 24.47 4.88 -16.87
N GLN A 178 25.20 5.98 -17.08
CA GLN A 178 26.65 6.01 -16.84
C GLN A 178 26.99 5.86 -15.36
N VAL A 179 26.25 6.53 -14.48
CA VAL A 179 26.42 6.41 -13.02
C VAL A 179 26.17 4.97 -12.58
N VAL A 180 25.05 4.36 -12.99
CA VAL A 180 24.74 2.96 -12.66
C VAL A 180 25.83 2.03 -13.14
N LYS A 181 26.33 2.21 -14.37
CA LYS A 181 27.43 1.39 -14.92
C LYS A 181 28.73 1.55 -14.12
N LEU A 182 29.08 2.79 -13.74
CA LEU A 182 30.30 3.10 -13.01
C LEU A 182 30.26 2.59 -11.56
N LYS A 183 29.09 2.72 -10.91
CA LYS A 183 28.86 2.44 -9.49
C LYS A 183 28.11 1.14 -9.22
N HIS A 184 28.03 0.27 -10.23
CA HIS A 184 27.26 -0.98 -10.16
C HIS A 184 27.65 -1.83 -8.94
N LYS A 185 28.96 -1.95 -8.65
CA LYS A 185 29.44 -2.77 -7.54
C LYS A 185 29.00 -2.20 -6.19
N GLU A 186 29.09 -0.89 -6.01
CA GLU A 186 28.67 -0.20 -4.80
C GLU A 186 27.15 -0.28 -4.61
N ILE A 187 26.36 -0.01 -5.65
CA ILE A 187 24.90 -0.12 -5.62
C ILE A 187 24.50 -1.56 -5.25
N LYS A 188 25.05 -2.56 -5.95
CA LYS A 188 24.75 -3.97 -5.70
C LYS A 188 25.09 -4.36 -4.26
N LYS A 189 26.25 -3.95 -3.75
CA LYS A 189 26.65 -4.20 -2.37
C LYS A 189 25.64 -3.66 -1.35
N VAL A 190 25.10 -2.46 -1.58
CA VAL A 190 24.09 -1.86 -0.70
C VAL A 190 22.77 -2.61 -0.78
N VAL A 191 22.31 -2.95 -1.99
CA VAL A 191 21.06 -3.71 -2.21
C VAL A 191 21.14 -5.09 -1.56
N ASP A 192 22.20 -5.86 -1.81
CA ASP A 192 22.39 -7.20 -1.24
C ASP A 192 22.40 -7.15 0.31
N ALA A 193 22.98 -6.08 0.89
CA ALA A 193 22.98 -5.87 2.34
C ALA A 193 21.60 -5.49 2.90
N MET A 194 20.78 -4.76 2.14
CA MET A 194 19.39 -4.46 2.50
C MET A 194 18.51 -5.71 2.44
N GLU A 195 18.63 -6.53 1.39
CA GLU A 195 17.94 -7.82 1.28
C GLU A 195 18.24 -8.71 2.48
N THR A 196 19.54 -8.89 2.78
CA THR A 196 19.99 -9.65 3.96
C THR A 196 19.42 -9.09 5.28
N LYS A 197 19.25 -7.77 5.38
CA LYS A 197 18.68 -7.14 6.58
C LYS A 197 17.18 -7.43 6.71
N VAL A 198 16.44 -7.39 5.60
CA VAL A 198 15.00 -7.71 5.61
C VAL A 198 14.76 -9.19 5.88
N GLU A 199 15.56 -10.08 5.30
CA GLU A 199 15.50 -11.52 5.57
C GLU A 199 15.72 -11.85 7.06
N LYS A 200 16.50 -11.06 7.78
CA LYS A 200 16.74 -11.25 9.22
C LYS A 200 15.56 -10.84 10.11
N ILE A 201 14.76 -9.86 9.70
CA ILE A 201 13.59 -9.40 10.49
C ILE A 201 12.33 -10.18 10.13
N LEU A 202 12.30 -10.82 8.96
CA LEU A 202 11.15 -11.57 8.47
C LEU A 202 10.65 -12.65 9.44
N PRO A 203 11.49 -13.50 10.06
CA PRO A 203 11.01 -14.53 10.99
C PRO A 203 10.28 -13.98 12.21
N GLU A 204 10.71 -12.83 12.73
CA GLU A 204 10.07 -12.16 13.87
C GLU A 204 8.67 -11.65 13.46
N GLN A 205 8.56 -11.00 12.30
CA GLN A 205 7.29 -10.53 11.76
C GLN A 205 6.30 -11.68 11.51
N ILE A 206 6.78 -12.79 10.94
CA ILE A 206 5.96 -14.00 10.74
C ILE A 206 5.51 -14.58 12.08
N ALA A 207 6.39 -14.65 13.08
CA ALA A 207 6.05 -15.17 14.40
C ALA A 207 4.98 -14.31 15.10
N THR A 208 5.10 -12.99 15.02
CA THR A 208 4.09 -12.06 15.55
C THR A 208 2.75 -12.22 14.83
N ALA A 209 2.75 -12.27 13.50
CA ALA A 209 1.54 -12.47 12.70
C ALA A 209 0.86 -13.81 13.03
N LYS A 210 1.64 -14.88 13.20
CA LYS A 210 1.12 -16.19 13.61
C LYS A 210 0.50 -16.15 15.00
N GLN A 211 1.17 -15.55 15.98
CA GLN A 211 0.62 -15.45 17.33
C GLN A 211 -0.70 -14.67 17.34
N GLN A 212 -0.80 -13.60 16.56
CA GLN A 212 -2.05 -12.86 16.40
C GLN A 212 -3.14 -13.72 15.75
N ALA A 213 -2.82 -14.41 14.65
CA ALA A 213 -3.76 -15.29 13.96
C ALA A 213 -4.26 -16.42 14.86
N GLU A 214 -3.37 -17.06 15.62
CA GLU A 214 -3.74 -18.10 16.59
C GLU A 214 -4.66 -17.55 17.66
N THR A 215 -4.31 -16.41 18.26
CA THR A 215 -5.11 -15.81 19.33
C THR A 215 -6.51 -15.45 18.86
N GLU A 216 -6.64 -14.78 17.71
CA GLU A 216 -7.95 -14.36 17.18
C GLU A 216 -8.81 -15.57 16.79
N LEU A 217 -8.24 -16.53 16.04
CA LEU A 217 -8.99 -17.68 15.56
C LEU A 217 -9.33 -18.67 16.67
N ASP A 218 -8.44 -18.89 17.65
CA ASP A 218 -8.75 -19.75 18.80
C ASP A 218 -9.83 -19.14 19.70
N THR A 219 -9.79 -17.82 19.89
CA THR A 219 -10.85 -17.11 20.62
C THR A 219 -12.20 -17.33 19.95
N GLU A 220 -12.27 -17.19 18.63
CA GLU A 220 -13.51 -17.35 17.88
C GLU A 220 -13.99 -18.81 17.84
N ILE A 221 -13.08 -19.76 17.64
CA ILE A 221 -13.37 -21.21 17.73
C ILE A 221 -13.92 -21.56 19.11
N GLN A 222 -13.31 -21.05 20.19
CA GLN A 222 -13.76 -21.29 21.55
C GLN A 222 -15.13 -20.65 21.81
N ARG A 223 -15.35 -19.43 21.30
CA ARG A 223 -16.64 -18.73 21.38
C ARG A 223 -17.76 -19.55 20.74
N LEU A 224 -17.57 -20.00 19.49
CA LEU A 224 -18.56 -20.82 18.77
C LEU A 224 -18.75 -22.19 19.41
N THR A 225 -17.67 -22.85 19.83
CA THR A 225 -17.74 -24.14 20.53
C THR A 225 -18.54 -24.03 21.84
N THR A 226 -18.41 -22.91 22.54
CA THR A 226 -19.15 -22.65 23.78
C THR A 226 -20.61 -22.34 23.47
N LEU A 227 -20.88 -21.52 22.45
CA LEU A 227 -22.23 -21.20 22.01
C LEU A 227 -23.01 -22.43 21.52
N ALA A 228 -22.34 -23.35 20.82
CA ALA A 228 -22.94 -24.60 20.33
C ALA A 228 -23.47 -25.50 21.45
N LYS A 229 -22.89 -25.42 22.67
CA LYS A 229 -23.39 -26.18 23.84
C LYS A 229 -24.77 -25.71 24.30
N VAL A 230 -25.13 -24.46 24.04
CA VAL A 230 -26.37 -23.82 24.53
C VAL A 230 -27.30 -23.36 23.41
N ASN A 231 -26.86 -23.39 22.15
CA ASN A 231 -27.62 -22.96 20.99
C ASN A 231 -27.48 -23.98 19.84
N PRO A 232 -28.53 -24.77 19.54
CA PRO A 232 -28.50 -25.82 18.52
C PRO A 232 -28.42 -25.27 17.08
N ASN A 233 -28.54 -23.95 16.88
CA ASN A 233 -28.41 -23.34 15.56
C ASN A 233 -26.95 -23.20 15.09
N VAL A 234 -25.97 -23.35 15.99
CA VAL A 234 -24.54 -23.32 15.62
C VAL A 234 -24.19 -24.65 14.97
N ARG A 235 -23.71 -24.61 13.73
CA ARG A 235 -23.39 -25.83 12.97
C ARG A 235 -21.98 -26.29 13.29
N SER A 236 -21.76 -27.61 13.32
CA SER A 236 -20.42 -28.20 13.45
C SER A 236 -19.48 -27.72 12.35
N ASP A 237 -20.02 -27.53 11.15
CA ASP A 237 -19.28 -27.19 9.94
C ASP A 237 -18.68 -25.78 10.04
N GLU A 238 -19.30 -24.86 10.78
CA GLU A 238 -18.77 -23.51 11.02
C GLU A 238 -17.51 -23.56 11.89
N ILE A 239 -17.50 -24.43 12.92
CA ILE A 239 -16.34 -24.61 13.81
C ILE A 239 -15.21 -25.30 13.04
N GLU A 240 -15.54 -26.31 12.22
CA GLU A 240 -14.55 -27.02 11.42
C GLU A 240 -13.95 -26.11 10.34
N PHE A 241 -14.76 -25.26 9.72
CA PHE A 241 -14.30 -24.24 8.78
C PHE A 241 -13.25 -23.32 9.42
N LEU A 242 -13.49 -22.80 10.63
CA LEU A 242 -12.52 -21.95 11.31
C LEU A 242 -11.22 -22.68 11.69
N LYS A 243 -11.30 -23.95 12.07
CA LYS A 243 -10.10 -24.77 12.33
C LYS A 243 -9.28 -24.97 11.08
N GLN A 244 -9.93 -25.25 9.96
CA GLN A 244 -9.28 -25.37 8.65
C GLN A 244 -8.68 -24.02 8.21
N GLN A 245 -9.42 -22.93 8.38
CA GLN A 245 -8.94 -21.57 8.12
C GLN A 245 -7.70 -21.27 8.96
N LYS A 246 -7.69 -21.58 10.26
CA LYS A 246 -6.51 -21.45 11.12
C LYS A 246 -5.32 -22.21 10.57
N GLN A 247 -5.49 -23.50 10.25
CA GLN A 247 -4.39 -24.31 9.72
C GLN A 247 -3.83 -23.75 8.41
N GLN A 248 -4.70 -23.34 7.49
CA GLN A 248 -4.32 -22.78 6.20
C GLN A 248 -3.63 -21.42 6.36
N THR A 249 -4.13 -20.55 7.24
CA THR A 249 -3.54 -19.25 7.56
C THR A 249 -2.13 -19.41 8.13
N LEU A 250 -1.92 -20.31 9.10
CA LEU A 250 -0.60 -20.52 9.68
C LEU A 250 0.40 -21.06 8.67
N LYS A 251 -0.04 -21.95 7.78
CA LYS A 251 0.78 -22.46 6.68
C LYS A 251 1.13 -21.35 5.67
N ALA A 252 0.15 -20.53 5.28
CA ALA A 252 0.39 -19.41 4.38
C ALA A 252 1.39 -18.41 4.99
N LEU A 253 1.32 -18.17 6.31
CA LEU A 253 2.29 -17.31 7.00
C LEU A 253 3.71 -17.89 7.00
N ASP A 254 3.88 -19.23 7.04
CA ASP A 254 5.20 -19.87 6.89
C ASP A 254 5.83 -19.63 5.53
N ASP A 255 5.01 -19.56 4.48
CA ASP A 255 5.46 -19.37 3.10
C ASP A 255 5.71 -17.89 2.76
N ALA A 256 5.52 -16.97 3.71
CA ALA A 256 5.71 -15.54 3.51
C ALA A 256 7.18 -15.18 3.22
N LYS A 257 7.38 -14.27 2.26
CA LYS A 257 8.70 -13.84 1.79
C LYS A 257 8.75 -12.32 1.69
N ALA A 258 9.93 -11.79 1.93
CA ALA A 258 10.22 -10.40 1.61
C ALA A 258 10.44 -10.26 0.11
N GLN A 259 9.79 -9.27 -0.50
CA GLN A 259 9.97 -8.91 -1.90
C GLN A 259 10.34 -7.43 -1.99
N MET A 260 11.36 -7.10 -2.78
CA MET A 260 11.67 -5.71 -3.10
C MET A 260 10.69 -5.20 -4.16
N ASN A 261 9.93 -4.15 -3.84
CA ASN A 261 8.96 -3.54 -4.74
C ASN A 261 9.55 -2.36 -5.50
N ALA A 262 10.40 -1.57 -4.85
CA ALA A 262 11.00 -0.40 -5.46
C ALA A 262 12.42 -0.14 -4.95
N VAL A 263 13.26 0.43 -5.83
CA VAL A 263 14.61 0.89 -5.56
C VAL A 263 14.84 2.28 -6.16
N ARG A 264 15.48 3.14 -5.38
CA ARG A 264 15.90 4.47 -5.81
C ARG A 264 17.37 4.66 -5.50
N VAL A 265 18.14 4.94 -6.53
CA VAL A 265 19.55 5.30 -6.40
C VAL A 265 19.65 6.82 -6.35
N MET A 266 20.38 7.34 -5.38
CA MET A 266 20.56 8.77 -5.16
C MET A 266 22.04 9.09 -5.21
N VAL A 267 22.40 10.11 -6.00
CA VAL A 267 23.76 10.63 -6.11
C VAL A 267 23.83 11.95 -5.34
N CYS A 268 24.67 12.02 -4.32
CA CYS A 268 24.88 13.27 -3.59
C CYS A 268 25.57 14.31 -4.48
N LEU A 269 24.99 15.51 -4.53
CA LEU A 269 25.62 16.70 -5.13
C LEU A 269 26.42 17.48 -4.10
#